data_AF-A0A9D1CMT5-F1
#
_entry.id   AF-A0A9D1CMT5-F1
#
_cell.length_a   1.000
_cell.length_b   1.000
_cell.length_c   1.000
_cell.angle_alpha   90.00
_cell.angle_beta   90.00
_cell.angle_gamma   90.00
#
_symmetry.space_group_name_H-M   'P 1'
#
loop_
_entity.id
_entity.type
_entity.pdbx_description
1 polymer ?
#
loop_
_entity_poly.entity_id
_entity_poly.type
_entity_poly.pdbx_seq_one_letter_code
_entity_poly.pdbx_strand_id
1 'polypeptide(L)'
;MKTKPNDAFAQVWQRVKEPAALFDPESIKGLIALQWQEAATYLYLSRRLGGREGAQLHNLFTQCQSHTACLKGIYTLATGKHYSAKSLPPQEEPVEVTLRRCYGNKMRCLAEYEARGADPEYGQVFLRLAQQEREVCSEILEIIGRLTHKV
;
A
#
# COMPACT_ATOMS: atom_id res chain seq x y z
N MET A 1 35.24 -39.09 12.53
CA MET A 1 33.78 -39.14 12.72
C MET A 1 33.11 -38.91 11.38
N LYS A 2 32.45 -39.92 10.81
CA LYS A 2 31.72 -39.83 9.54
C LYS A 2 30.28 -39.38 9.86
N THR A 3 29.90 -38.18 9.44
CA THR A 3 28.49 -37.74 9.46
C THR A 3 27.69 -38.66 8.54
N LYS A 4 26.58 -39.21 9.05
CA LYS A 4 25.70 -40.07 8.24
C LYS A 4 25.04 -39.22 7.17
N PRO A 5 24.94 -39.68 5.90
CA PRO A 5 24.32 -38.93 4.81
C PRO A 5 22.85 -38.57 5.06
N ASN A 6 22.19 -39.21 6.03
CA ASN A 6 20.81 -38.96 6.41
C ASN A 6 20.59 -37.64 7.16
N ASP A 7 21.62 -37.12 7.85
CA ASP A 7 21.48 -35.91 8.68
C ASP A 7 21.44 -34.64 7.82
N ALA A 8 22.18 -34.61 6.70
CA ALA A 8 22.18 -33.47 5.78
C ALA A 8 20.83 -33.34 5.05
N PHE A 9 20.23 -34.47 4.63
CA PHE A 9 18.93 -34.48 3.97
C PHE A 9 17.82 -34.05 4.94
N ALA A 10 17.86 -34.54 6.19
CA ALA A 10 16.93 -34.13 7.24
C ALA A 10 17.05 -32.64 7.60
N GLN A 11 18.26 -32.08 7.62
CA GLN A 11 18.50 -30.65 7.86
C GLN A 11 18.00 -29.75 6.72
N VAL A 12 18.13 -30.18 5.46
CA VAL A 12 17.57 -29.45 4.31
C VAL A 12 16.04 -29.43 4.36
N TRP A 13 15.42 -30.56 4.69
CA TRP A 13 13.96 -30.64 4.82
C TRP A 13 13.42 -29.88 6.05
N GLN A 14 14.19 -29.79 7.13
CA GLN A 14 13.86 -28.91 8.26
C GLN A 14 13.83 -27.43 7.85
N ARG A 15 14.79 -26.96 7.04
CA ARG A 15 14.79 -25.60 6.49
C ARG A 15 13.65 -25.33 5.50
N VAL A 16 13.13 -26.35 4.83
CA VAL A 16 11.94 -26.26 3.98
C VAL A 16 10.64 -26.28 4.80
N LYS A 17 10.67 -26.87 6.00
CA LYS A 17 9.53 -27.00 6.91
C LYS A 17 9.36 -25.85 7.89
N GLU A 18 10.43 -25.12 8.19
CA GLU A 18 10.33 -23.86 8.91
C GLU A 18 9.83 -22.81 7.91
N PRO A 19 8.60 -22.30 8.03
CA PRO A 19 8.24 -21.11 7.30
C PRO A 19 9.17 -20.03 7.85
N ALA A 20 10.15 -19.60 7.06
CA ALA A 20 10.82 -18.33 7.31
C ALA A 20 9.70 -17.34 7.60
N ALA A 21 9.78 -16.56 8.69
CA ALA A 21 8.73 -15.60 9.02
C ALA A 21 8.47 -14.73 7.77
N LEU A 22 7.38 -15.03 7.06
CA LEU A 22 7.12 -14.47 5.72
C LEU A 22 6.78 -12.98 5.81
N PHE A 23 6.43 -12.53 7.01
CA PHE A 23 6.04 -11.18 7.33
C PHE A 23 7.05 -10.53 8.27
N ASP A 24 7.78 -9.54 7.75
CA ASP A 24 8.49 -8.54 8.56
C ASP A 24 7.56 -7.32 8.79
N PRO A 25 7.09 -7.08 10.03
CA PRO A 25 6.22 -5.94 10.33
C PRO A 25 6.88 -4.58 10.10
N GLU A 26 8.21 -4.49 10.13
CA GLU A 26 8.90 -3.22 9.86
C GLU A 26 8.75 -2.81 8.38
N SER A 27 8.65 -3.80 7.48
CA SER A 27 8.50 -3.58 6.04
C SER A 27 7.24 -2.80 5.66
N ILE A 28 6.16 -2.84 6.48
CA ILE A 28 4.91 -2.15 6.17
C ILE A 28 4.87 -0.69 6.60
N LYS A 29 5.86 -0.20 7.38
CA LYS A 29 5.94 1.22 7.78
C LYS A 29 6.00 2.15 6.57
N GLY A 30 6.74 1.76 5.53
CA GLY A 30 6.83 2.52 4.28
C GLY A 30 5.46 2.64 3.59
N LEU A 31 4.68 1.56 3.58
CA LEU A 31 3.32 1.55 3.01
C LEU A 31 2.36 2.41 3.83
N ILE A 32 2.45 2.38 5.17
CA ILE A 32 1.66 3.25 6.05
C ILE A 32 1.97 4.72 5.77
N ALA A 33 3.26 5.08 5.69
CA ALA A 33 3.67 6.45 5.42
C ALA A 33 3.22 6.91 4.03
N LEU A 34 3.34 6.05 3.01
CA LEU A 34 2.92 6.36 1.65
C LEU A 34 1.40 6.57 1.56
N GLN A 35 0.58 5.65 2.08
CA GLN A 35 -0.88 5.80 2.07
C GLN A 35 -1.33 7.06 2.84
N TRP A 36 -0.67 7.38 3.94
CA TRP A 36 -0.95 8.59 4.72
C TRP A 36 -0.61 9.88 3.95
N GLN A 37 0.54 9.91 3.27
CA GLN A 37 0.95 11.05 2.44
C GLN A 37 0.01 11.25 1.23
N GLU A 38 -0.40 10.15 0.59
CA GLU A 38 -1.35 10.18 -0.52
C GLU A 38 -2.73 10.67 -0.07
N ALA A 39 -3.20 10.26 1.12
CA ALA A 39 -4.44 10.78 1.69
C ALA A 39 -4.41 12.32 1.81
N ALA A 40 -3.35 12.87 2.41
CA ALA A 40 -3.19 14.32 2.53
C ALA A 40 -3.16 15.02 1.16
N THR A 41 -2.51 14.39 0.18
CA THR A 41 -2.43 14.90 -1.20
C THR A 41 -3.81 14.94 -1.87
N TYR A 42 -4.59 13.86 -1.78
CA TYR A 42 -5.93 13.82 -2.36
C TYR A 42 -6.89 14.80 -1.70
N LEU A 43 -6.82 14.98 -0.38
CA LEU A 43 -7.62 15.99 0.33
C LEU A 43 -7.26 17.43 -0.10
N TYR A 44 -5.98 17.68 -0.34
CA TYR A 44 -5.54 18.97 -0.86
C TYR A 44 -6.08 19.21 -2.29
N LEU A 45 -5.90 18.24 -3.19
CA LEU A 45 -6.37 18.34 -4.56
C LEU A 45 -7.90 18.40 -4.66
N SER A 46 -8.62 17.71 -3.77
CA SER A 46 -10.08 17.71 -3.75
C SER A 46 -10.64 19.12 -3.52
N ARG A 47 -10.00 19.88 -2.63
CA ARG A 47 -10.34 21.27 -2.32
C ARG A 47 -9.98 22.22 -3.46
N ARG A 48 -8.89 21.93 -4.20
CA ARG A 48 -8.41 22.76 -5.31
C ARG A 48 -9.26 22.61 -6.57
N LEU A 49 -9.70 21.39 -6.91
CA LEU A 49 -10.48 21.14 -8.13
C LEU A 49 -11.99 21.40 -7.95
N GLY A 50 -12.55 21.08 -6.78
CA GLY A 50 -14.00 21.14 -6.58
C GLY A 50 -14.80 20.24 -7.54
N GLY A 51 -16.12 20.38 -7.53
CA GLY A 51 -17.01 19.66 -8.46
C GLY A 51 -16.88 18.13 -8.42
N ARG A 52 -17.03 17.49 -9.58
CA ARG A 52 -16.98 16.03 -9.71
C ARG A 52 -15.59 15.46 -9.39
N GLU A 53 -14.54 16.05 -9.97
CA GLU A 53 -13.17 15.60 -9.76
C GLU A 53 -12.75 15.76 -8.29
N GLY A 54 -13.15 16.87 -7.66
CA GLY A 54 -12.94 17.10 -6.24
C GLY A 54 -13.62 16.05 -5.37
N ALA A 55 -14.88 15.70 -5.66
CA ALA A 55 -15.59 14.65 -4.92
C ALA A 55 -14.90 13.27 -5.05
N GLN A 56 -14.44 12.91 -6.25
CA GLN A 56 -13.70 11.66 -6.46
C GLN A 56 -12.38 11.64 -5.69
N LEU A 57 -11.62 12.73 -5.71
CA LEU A 57 -10.39 12.85 -4.91
C LEU A 57 -10.66 12.76 -3.41
N HIS A 58 -11.79 13.29 -2.95
CA HIS A 58 -12.19 13.13 -1.55
C HIS A 58 -12.48 11.67 -1.19
N ASN A 59 -13.12 10.92 -2.10
CA ASN A 59 -13.31 9.48 -1.90
C ASN A 59 -11.97 8.73 -1.84
N LEU A 60 -11.03 9.06 -2.74
CA LEU A 60 -9.68 8.50 -2.69
C LEU A 60 -8.95 8.80 -1.37
N PHE A 61 -9.14 10.01 -0.81
CA PHE A 61 -8.66 10.34 0.53
C PHE A 61 -9.21 9.38 1.59
N THR A 62 -10.53 9.14 1.61
CA THR A 62 -11.16 8.22 2.56
C THR A 62 -10.66 6.78 2.39
N GLN A 63 -10.47 6.33 1.15
CA GLN A 63 -9.92 5.00 0.87
C GLN A 63 -8.48 4.86 1.40
N CYS A 64 -7.61 5.85 1.17
CA CYS A 64 -6.26 5.88 1.74
C CYS A 64 -6.25 5.86 3.26
N GLN A 65 -7.19 6.56 3.92
CA GLN A 65 -7.32 6.49 5.38
C GLN A 65 -7.68 5.09 5.86
N SER A 66 -8.60 4.42 5.15
CA SER A 66 -8.96 3.02 5.44
C SER A 66 -7.77 2.07 5.28
N HIS A 67 -7.02 2.19 4.18
CA HIS A 67 -5.80 1.39 3.94
C HIS A 67 -4.75 1.65 5.03
N THR A 68 -4.53 2.91 5.40
CA THR A 68 -3.61 3.30 6.48
C THR A 68 -4.02 2.68 7.81
N ALA A 69 -5.31 2.72 8.17
CA ALA A 69 -5.83 2.12 9.39
C ALA A 69 -5.65 0.59 9.39
N CYS A 70 -5.93 -0.05 8.26
CA CYS A 70 -5.76 -1.49 8.09
C CYS A 70 -4.30 -1.91 8.29
N LEU A 71 -3.36 -1.24 7.63
CA LEU A 71 -1.92 -1.51 7.77
C LEU A 71 -1.42 -1.25 9.20
N LYS A 72 -1.88 -0.18 9.86
CA LYS A 72 -1.57 0.06 11.28
C LYS A 72 -2.14 -1.03 12.19
N GLY A 73 -3.30 -1.57 11.86
CA GLY A 73 -3.90 -2.72 12.53
C GLY A 73 -3.00 -3.95 12.44
N ILE A 74 -2.57 -4.31 11.22
CA ILE A 74 -1.61 -5.41 10.99
C ILE A 74 -0.31 -5.18 11.78
N TYR A 75 0.27 -3.98 11.69
CA TYR A 75 1.49 -3.64 12.43
C TYR A 75 1.31 -3.82 13.95
N THR A 76 0.17 -3.36 14.49
CA THR A 76 -0.12 -3.44 15.92
C THR A 76 -0.31 -4.90 16.35
N LEU A 77 -1.04 -5.70 15.58
CA LEU A 77 -1.24 -7.12 15.87
C LEU A 77 0.08 -7.89 15.86
N ALA A 78 0.96 -7.61 14.89
CA ALA A 78 2.23 -8.32 14.75
C ALA A 78 3.32 -7.88 15.75
N THR A 79 3.27 -6.64 16.27
CA THR A 79 4.35 -6.08 17.10
C THR A 79 3.94 -5.68 18.52
N GLY A 80 2.63 -5.59 18.79
CA GLY A 80 2.10 -4.97 20.02
C GLY A 80 2.33 -3.46 20.12
N LYS A 81 2.85 -2.81 19.07
CA LYS A 81 3.20 -1.37 19.06
C LYS A 81 2.33 -0.60 18.09
N HIS A 82 2.10 0.67 18.40
CA HIS A 82 1.49 1.61 17.46
C HIS A 82 2.56 2.30 16.61
N TYR A 83 2.24 2.52 15.32
CA TYR A 83 3.06 3.33 14.43
C TYR A 83 2.26 4.52 13.89
N SER A 84 2.86 5.71 13.98
CA SER A 84 2.34 6.91 13.32
C SER A 84 3.37 7.44 12.33
N ALA A 85 2.93 7.66 11.11
CA ALA A 85 3.72 8.34 10.10
C ALA A 85 3.46 9.86 10.19
N LYS A 86 4.48 10.65 9.88
CA LYS A 86 4.33 12.09 9.65
C LYS A 86 4.02 12.32 8.17
N SER A 87 3.06 13.19 7.88
CA SER A 87 2.84 13.68 6.51
C SER A 87 3.70 14.92 6.30
N LEU A 88 4.28 15.02 5.11
CA LEU A 88 4.80 16.28 4.59
C LEU A 88 3.65 17.06 3.94
N PRO A 89 3.71 18.40 3.92
CA PRO A 89 2.75 19.19 3.17
C PRO A 89 2.81 18.82 1.67
N PRO A 90 1.67 18.84 0.97
CA PRO A 90 1.67 18.67 -0.49
C PRO A 90 2.57 19.71 -1.15
N GLN A 91 3.35 19.28 -2.14
CA GLN A 91 4.15 20.20 -2.96
C GLN A 91 3.24 20.92 -3.96
N GLU A 92 3.53 22.20 -4.22
CA GLU A 92 2.82 22.98 -5.24
C GLU A 92 3.28 22.58 -6.64
N GLU A 93 2.59 21.60 -7.21
CA GLU A 93 2.81 21.10 -8.57
C GLU A 93 1.51 21.24 -9.41
N PRO A 94 1.61 21.15 -10.74
CA PRO A 94 0.44 20.96 -11.59
C PRO A 94 -0.34 19.70 -11.16
N VAL A 95 -1.66 19.82 -11.08
CA VAL A 95 -2.54 18.73 -10.60
C VAL A 95 -2.28 17.42 -11.36
N GLU A 96 -2.13 17.48 -12.67
CA GLU A 96 -1.86 16.31 -13.50
C GLU A 96 -0.53 15.63 -13.16
N VAL A 97 0.53 16.41 -12.94
CA VAL A 97 1.85 15.89 -12.55
C VAL A 97 1.76 15.17 -11.21
N THR A 98 1.07 15.78 -10.24
CA THR A 98 0.81 15.16 -8.94
C THR A 98 0.02 13.85 -9.10
N LEU A 99 -1.07 13.84 -9.88
CA LEU A 99 -1.89 12.63 -10.07
C LEU A 99 -1.15 11.50 -10.78
N ARG A 100 -0.27 11.80 -11.75
CA ARG A 100 0.59 10.79 -12.39
C ARG A 100 1.57 10.17 -11.40
N ARG A 101 2.15 10.97 -10.49
CA ARG A 101 2.97 10.45 -9.39
C ARG A 101 2.14 9.57 -8.45
N CYS A 102 0.96 10.02 -8.05
CA CYS A 102 0.02 9.27 -7.22
C CYS A 102 -0.28 7.91 -7.86
N TYR A 103 -0.62 7.86 -9.15
CA TYR A 103 -0.82 6.62 -9.88
C TYR A 103 0.39 5.67 -9.78
N GLY A 104 1.61 6.17 -9.99
CA GLY A 104 2.83 5.36 -9.84
C GLY A 104 3.08 4.88 -8.40
N ASN A 105 2.69 5.65 -7.38
CA ASN A 105 2.73 5.23 -5.98
C ASN A 105 1.72 4.10 -5.72
N LYS A 106 0.50 4.23 -6.25
CA LYS A 106 -0.58 3.24 -6.13
C LYS A 106 -0.25 1.93 -6.81
N MET A 107 0.37 1.96 -7.99
CA MET A 107 0.88 0.75 -8.65
C MET A 107 1.97 0.05 -7.84
N ARG A 108 2.82 0.79 -7.11
CA ARG A 108 3.80 0.20 -6.19
C ARG A 108 3.12 -0.45 -4.98
N CYS A 109 2.15 0.22 -4.36
CA CYS A 109 1.34 -0.38 -3.28
C CYS A 109 0.65 -1.67 -3.74
N LEU A 110 0.03 -1.65 -4.93
CA LEU A 110 -0.61 -2.82 -5.53
C LEU A 110 0.36 -4.01 -5.62
N ALA A 111 1.53 -3.82 -6.22
CA ALA A 111 2.53 -4.88 -6.36
C ALA A 111 3.01 -5.41 -5.00
N GLU A 112 3.23 -4.51 -4.03
CA GLU A 112 3.65 -4.87 -2.67
C GLU A 112 2.56 -5.68 -1.94
N TYR A 113 1.28 -5.32 -2.12
CA TYR A 113 0.15 -6.05 -1.54
C TYR A 113 -0.03 -7.43 -2.20
N GLU A 114 0.05 -7.52 -3.52
CA GLU A 114 -0.02 -8.79 -4.25
C GLU A 114 1.10 -9.75 -3.82
N ALA A 115 2.34 -9.24 -3.72
CA ALA A 115 3.49 -10.04 -3.27
C ALA A 115 3.29 -10.58 -1.84
N ARG A 116 2.61 -9.84 -0.97
CA ARG A 116 2.29 -10.27 0.40
C ARG A 116 1.04 -11.13 0.50
N GLY A 117 0.34 -11.38 -0.60
CA GLY A 117 -0.87 -12.20 -0.62
C GLY A 117 -0.63 -13.67 -0.21
N ALA A 118 0.61 -14.14 -0.28
CA ALA A 118 1.01 -15.47 0.15
C ALA A 118 1.24 -15.60 1.67
N ASP A 119 1.20 -14.48 2.42
CA ASP A 119 1.35 -14.53 3.87
C ASP A 119 0.19 -15.31 4.53
N PRO A 120 0.47 -16.30 5.39
CA PRO A 120 -0.57 -17.18 5.94
C PRO A 120 -1.53 -16.47 6.92
N GLU A 121 -1.11 -15.38 7.55
CA GLU A 121 -1.91 -14.70 8.58
C GLU A 121 -2.66 -13.49 8.01
N TYR A 122 -1.95 -12.64 7.26
CA TYR A 122 -2.45 -11.36 6.75
C TYR A 122 -2.65 -11.35 5.23
N GLY A 123 -2.28 -12.41 4.51
CA GLY A 123 -2.29 -12.44 3.04
C GLY A 123 -3.64 -12.09 2.42
N GLN A 124 -4.75 -12.59 2.98
CA GLN A 124 -6.10 -12.24 2.51
C GLN A 124 -6.42 -10.75 2.66
N VAL A 125 -5.91 -10.11 3.71
CA VAL A 125 -6.06 -8.66 3.92
C VAL A 125 -5.26 -7.90 2.86
N PHE A 126 -4.03 -8.33 2.58
CA PHE A 126 -3.23 -7.73 1.50
C PHE A 126 -3.88 -7.90 0.12
N LEU A 127 -4.43 -9.08 -0.20
CA LEU A 127 -5.16 -9.29 -1.46
C LEU A 127 -6.40 -8.41 -1.58
N ARG A 128 -7.12 -8.17 -0.48
CA ARG A 128 -8.23 -7.20 -0.46
C ARG A 128 -7.72 -5.78 -0.73
N LEU A 129 -6.65 -5.34 -0.07
CA LEU A 129 -6.05 -4.02 -0.31
C LEU A 129 -5.56 -3.88 -1.75
N ALA A 130 -4.99 -4.94 -2.35
CA ALA A 130 -4.60 -4.97 -3.75
C ALA A 130 -5.80 -4.75 -4.67
N GLN A 131 -6.92 -5.44 -4.45
CA GLN A 131 -8.13 -5.25 -5.24
C GLN A 131 -8.64 -3.80 -5.17
N GLN A 132 -8.68 -3.22 -3.97
CA GLN A 132 -9.07 -1.82 -3.77
C GLN A 132 -8.10 -0.85 -4.46
N GLU A 133 -6.79 -1.13 -4.42
CA GLU A 133 -5.79 -0.28 -5.06
C GLU A 133 -5.90 -0.30 -6.60
N ARG A 134 -6.39 -1.40 -7.21
CA ARG A 134 -6.71 -1.43 -8.65
C ARG A 134 -7.84 -0.47 -9.01
N GLU A 135 -8.88 -0.40 -8.17
CA GLU A 135 -10.00 0.54 -8.33
C GLU A 135 -9.51 1.98 -8.22
N VAL A 136 -8.68 2.28 -7.21
CA VAL A 136 -8.02 3.58 -7.04
C VAL A 136 -7.20 3.96 -8.28
N CYS A 137 -6.40 3.04 -8.82
CA CYS A 137 -5.61 3.27 -10.03
C CYS A 137 -6.50 3.65 -11.23
N SER A 138 -7.64 2.97 -11.41
CA SER A 138 -8.61 3.29 -12.45
C SER A 138 -9.20 4.69 -12.26
N GLU A 139 -9.64 5.02 -11.04
CA GLU A 139 -10.21 6.34 -10.72
C GLU A 139 -9.22 7.48 -10.98
N ILE A 140 -7.94 7.31 -10.63
CA ILE A 140 -6.91 8.32 -10.91
C ILE A 140 -6.74 8.55 -12.42
N LEU A 141 -6.66 7.48 -13.21
CA LEU A 141 -6.53 7.59 -14.67
C LEU A 141 -7.74 8.26 -15.31
N GLU A 142 -8.94 7.97 -14.81
CA GLU A 142 -10.15 8.64 -15.27
C GLU A 142 -10.15 10.14 -14.97
N ILE A 143 -9.70 10.55 -13.77
CA ILE A 143 -9.59 11.97 -13.41
C ILE A 143 -8.59 12.65 -14.35
N ILE A 144 -7.42 12.03 -14.57
CA ILE A 144 -6.40 12.55 -15.49
C ILE A 144 -7.00 12.74 -16.89
N GLY A 145 -7.67 11.72 -17.45
CA GLY A 145 -8.28 11.80 -18.77
C GLY A 145 -9.26 12.97 -18.89
N ARG A 146 -10.11 13.19 -17.87
CA ARG A 146 -11.05 14.32 -17.84
C ARG A 146 -10.35 15.68 -17.75
N LEU A 147 -9.23 15.77 -17.03
CA LEU A 147 -8.47 17.02 -16.92
C LEU A 147 -7.75 17.36 -18.24
N THR A 148 -7.23 16.36 -18.95
CA THR A 148 -6.55 16.57 -20.25
C THR A 148 -7.50 17.03 -21.35
N HIS A 149 -8.78 16.63 -21.31
CA HIS A 149 -9.79 17.05 -22.30
C HIS A 149 -10.49 18.39 -22.00
N LYS A 150 -10.13 19.07 -20.91
CA LYS A 150 -10.67 20.40 -20.54
C LYS A 150 -9.80 21.57 -21.04
N VAL A 151 -8.77 21.30 -21.85
CA VAL A 151 -7.91 22.30 -22.49
C VAL A 151 -8.42 22.61 -23.89
#